data_AF-A0A444YWY9-F1
#
_entry.id   AF-A0A444YWY9-F1
#
_cell.length_a   1.000
_cell.length_b   1.000
_cell.length_c   1.000
_cell.angle_alpha   90.00
_cell.angle_beta   90.00
_cell.angle_gamma   90.00
#
_symmetry.space_group_name_H-M   'P 1'
#
loop_
_entity.id
_entity.type
_entity.pdbx_description
1 polymer ?
#
loop_
_entity_poly.entity_id
_entity_poly.type
_entity_poly.pdbx_seq_one_letter_code
_entity_poly.pdbx_strand_id
1 'polypeptide(L)'
;MKKGRIFSIFRLSKKKKAALNVENLDTSSPDVAAQGVTDGKGALYHCNYCNKDISRMIRIKCAVCQDFDLCIECFSVGAEVTPHKSNHPYMIMDNLSFPLITPDWNADEEMLLLEGIEMYGFGNWNEVAEYVGTKSKSQCIDHYNAIYMNSPCFPLPDLSHVMGKNKEELLEMAKGHEVKKECPATAKLTLKEEPPLSEGIKYTSAIYTDY
;
A
#
# COMPACT_ATOMS: atom_id res chain seq x y z
N MET A 1 -1.34 28.07 -22.29
CA MET A 1 -1.58 27.90 -20.84
C MET A 1 -2.64 26.82 -20.62
N LYS A 2 -2.25 25.58 -20.32
CA LYS A 2 -3.17 24.47 -19.96
C LYS A 2 -2.49 23.60 -18.88
N LYS A 3 -2.30 24.11 -17.66
CA LYS A 3 -1.53 23.48 -16.57
C LYS A 3 -2.38 23.26 -15.30
N GLY A 4 -3.55 22.64 -15.42
CA GLY A 4 -4.50 22.60 -14.29
C GLY A 4 -5.33 21.34 -14.07
N ARG A 5 -5.04 20.20 -14.74
CA ARG A 5 -5.91 19.01 -14.66
C ARG A 5 -5.27 17.71 -14.17
N ILE A 6 -3.98 17.67 -13.83
CA ILE A 6 -3.32 16.45 -13.33
C ILE A 6 -3.87 16.04 -11.95
N PHE A 7 -4.11 17.02 -11.07
CA PHE A 7 -4.47 16.78 -9.65
C PHE A 7 -5.85 16.14 -9.42
N SER A 8 -6.75 16.15 -10.42
CA SER A 8 -8.10 15.58 -10.25
C SER A 8 -8.13 14.05 -10.30
N ILE A 9 -7.11 13.40 -10.86
CA ILE A 9 -7.14 11.94 -11.10
C ILE A 9 -6.84 11.16 -9.81
N PHE A 10 -5.93 11.65 -8.96
CA PHE A 10 -5.58 10.98 -7.69
C PHE A 10 -6.64 11.12 -6.59
N ARG A 11 -7.56 12.09 -6.70
CA ARG A 11 -8.68 12.28 -5.76
C ARG A 11 -9.72 11.15 -5.78
N LEU A 12 -9.75 10.31 -6.81
CA LEU A 12 -10.73 9.23 -6.93
C LEU A 12 -10.47 8.06 -5.96
N SER A 13 -9.24 7.92 -5.44
CA SER A 13 -8.93 6.86 -4.45
C SER A 13 -9.32 7.24 -3.01
N LYS A 14 -9.20 8.53 -2.64
CA LYS A 14 -9.55 9.01 -1.27
C LYS A 14 -11.06 9.21 -1.03
N LYS A 15 -11.92 9.18 -2.06
CA LYS A 15 -13.36 9.47 -1.95
C LYS A 15 -14.25 8.34 -1.40
N LYS A 16 -13.71 7.16 -1.06
CA LYS A 16 -14.51 6.05 -0.52
C LYS A 16 -14.41 5.85 1.00
N LYS A 17 -13.84 6.81 1.75
CA LYS A 17 -13.70 6.73 3.22
C LYS A 17 -14.19 7.95 4.02
N ALA A 18 -15.05 8.79 3.45
CA ALA A 18 -15.67 9.90 4.19
C ALA A 18 -17.18 9.70 4.31
N ALA A 19 -17.60 8.90 5.30
CA ALA A 19 -18.91 8.97 5.94
C ALA A 19 -18.77 8.39 7.35
N LEU A 20 -19.48 9.00 8.31
CA LEU A 20 -19.42 8.81 9.78
C LEU A 20 -18.28 9.64 10.42
N ASN A 21 -18.48 10.60 11.32
CA ASN A 21 -19.63 11.09 12.06
C ASN A 21 -19.26 12.50 12.62
N VAL A 22 -20.19 13.46 12.57
CA VAL A 22 -20.09 14.75 13.29
C VAL A 22 -21.22 14.76 14.29
N GLU A 23 -20.92 14.78 15.59
CA GLU A 23 -21.60 15.63 16.57
C GLU A 23 -20.60 16.04 17.66
N ASN A 24 -20.64 17.33 17.99
CA ASN A 24 -19.76 18.09 18.88
C ASN A 24 -20.49 18.36 20.21
N LEU A 25 -19.77 18.39 21.34
CA LEU A 25 -20.16 19.23 22.48
C LEU A 25 -18.94 19.63 23.34
N ASP A 26 -18.87 20.93 23.62
CA ASP A 26 -17.76 21.76 24.10
C ASP A 26 -17.40 21.63 25.60
N THR A 27 -16.19 22.07 26.00
CA THR A 27 -15.96 23.34 26.78
C THR A 27 -14.60 23.41 27.54
N SER A 28 -13.90 24.55 27.35
CA SER A 28 -12.91 25.29 28.20
C SER A 28 -11.38 25.01 28.21
N SER A 29 -10.64 25.80 27.40
CA SER A 29 -9.48 26.74 27.61
C SER A 29 -8.41 26.58 28.72
N PRO A 30 -7.23 27.26 28.65
CA PRO A 30 -6.45 27.83 27.52
C PRO A 30 -4.91 27.57 27.57
N ASP A 31 -4.21 28.08 26.54
CA ASP A 31 -2.77 28.46 26.45
C ASP A 31 -1.69 27.38 26.28
N VAL A 32 -1.18 27.18 25.04
CA VAL A 32 0.20 27.52 24.61
C VAL A 32 0.23 27.63 23.08
N ALA A 33 0.75 28.74 22.55
CA ALA A 33 1.02 28.91 21.13
C ALA A 33 2.14 27.97 20.66
N ALA A 34 1.85 27.12 19.68
CA ALA A 34 2.85 26.51 18.80
C ALA A 34 2.22 26.26 17.42
N GLN A 35 2.91 26.73 16.39
CA GLN A 35 2.49 26.67 15.00
C GLN A 35 2.23 25.22 14.56
N GLY A 36 0.98 24.92 14.21
CA GLY A 36 0.59 23.67 13.58
C GLY A 36 0.96 23.68 12.11
N VAL A 37 2.21 23.35 11.79
CA VAL A 37 2.52 22.74 10.49
C VAL A 37 1.83 21.38 10.53
N THR A 38 0.85 21.18 9.66
CA THR A 38 0.24 19.86 9.44
C THR A 38 1.29 18.99 8.78
N ASP A 39 2.10 18.38 9.64
CA ASP A 39 3.15 17.43 9.34
C ASP A 39 2.53 16.25 8.57
N GLY A 40 2.80 16.18 7.26
CA GLY A 40 2.33 15.12 6.38
C GLY A 40 3.03 13.79 6.63
N LYS A 41 3.33 13.45 7.89
CA LYS A 41 3.86 12.13 8.21
C LYS A 41 2.79 11.12 7.86
N GLY A 42 3.09 10.27 6.88
CA GLY A 42 2.26 9.13 6.50
C GLY A 42 1.83 8.35 7.74
N ALA A 43 0.68 7.66 7.64
CA ALA A 43 0.10 6.95 8.78
C ALA A 43 1.15 6.08 9.49
N LEU A 44 1.36 6.37 10.78
CA LEU A 44 2.28 5.61 11.62
C LEU A 44 1.61 4.31 12.06
N TYR A 45 2.29 3.19 11.86
CA TYR A 45 1.82 1.86 12.22
C TYR A 45 2.80 1.22 13.21
N HIS A 46 2.25 0.55 14.22
CA HIS A 46 3.03 -0.22 15.19
C HIS A 46 2.46 -1.63 15.30
N CYS A 47 3.32 -2.60 15.60
CA CYS A 47 2.88 -3.95 15.91
C CYS A 47 2.11 -3.96 17.24
N ASN A 48 0.85 -4.39 17.25
CA ASN A 48 0.03 -4.40 18.47
C ASN A 48 0.51 -5.39 19.55
N TYR A 49 1.43 -6.30 19.23
CA TYR A 49 2.00 -7.24 20.20
C TYR A 49 3.31 -6.73 20.82
N CYS A 50 4.31 -6.40 19.99
CA CYS A 50 5.65 -6.01 20.48
C CYS A 50 5.93 -4.50 20.44
N ASN A 51 4.97 -3.68 19.99
CA ASN A 51 5.09 -2.23 19.81
C ASN A 51 6.20 -1.75 18.86
N LYS A 52 6.81 -2.66 18.08
CA LYS A 52 7.78 -2.32 17.03
C LYS A 52 7.11 -1.43 15.97
N ASP A 53 7.79 -0.36 15.55
CA ASP A 53 7.36 0.45 14.40
C ASP A 53 7.42 -0.40 13.11
N ILE A 54 6.30 -0.46 12.41
CA ILE A 54 6.12 -1.21 11.15
C ILE A 54 5.60 -0.32 10.02
N SER A 55 5.72 1.01 10.15
CA SER A 55 5.17 1.98 9.19
C SER A 55 5.76 1.85 7.79
N ARG A 56 7.03 1.44 7.69
CA ARG A 56 7.78 1.28 6.43
C ARG A 56 8.11 -0.18 6.10
N MET A 57 7.48 -1.11 6.81
CA MET A 57 7.70 -2.54 6.66
C MET A 57 6.43 -3.22 6.17
N ILE A 58 6.58 -4.44 5.65
CA ILE A 58 5.44 -5.31 5.40
C ILE A 58 4.75 -5.58 6.74
N ARG A 59 3.44 -5.37 6.79
CA ARG A 59 2.62 -5.61 8.00
C ARG A 59 1.47 -6.54 7.70
N ILE A 60 1.07 -7.30 8.72
CA ILE A 60 -0.03 -8.24 8.65
C ILE A 60 -1.24 -7.62 9.34
N LYS A 61 -2.22 -7.19 8.55
CA LYS A 61 -3.46 -6.60 9.07
C LYS A 61 -4.49 -7.69 9.33
N CYS A 62 -5.03 -7.76 10.53
CA CYS A 62 -6.15 -8.65 10.80
C CYS A 62 -7.40 -8.17 10.02
N ALA A 63 -8.11 -9.09 9.36
CA ALA A 63 -9.33 -8.77 8.62
C ALA A 63 -10.58 -8.71 9.51
N VAL A 64 -10.47 -9.16 10.76
CA VAL A 64 -11.57 -9.20 11.75
C VAL A 64 -11.43 -8.11 12.80
N CYS A 65 -10.21 -7.93 13.34
CA CYS A 65 -9.96 -6.98 14.40
C CYS A 65 -9.76 -5.58 13.83
N GLN A 66 -10.45 -4.59 14.40
CA GLN A 66 -10.30 -3.19 14.03
C GLN A 66 -8.90 -2.70 14.44
N ASP A 67 -8.20 -2.07 13.49
CA ASP A 67 -6.88 -1.45 13.68
C ASP A 67 -5.85 -2.34 14.39
N PHE A 68 -5.82 -3.62 14.00
CA PHE A 68 -4.87 -4.60 14.50
C PHE A 68 -3.89 -5.03 13.39
N ASP A 69 -2.63 -4.69 13.57
CA ASP A 69 -1.52 -4.93 12.67
C ASP A 69 -0.37 -5.62 13.46
N LEU A 70 0.19 -6.69 12.89
CA LEU A 70 1.34 -7.40 13.43
C LEU A 70 2.56 -7.27 12.52
N CYS A 71 3.75 -7.26 13.11
CA CYS A 71 4.97 -7.52 12.34
C CYS A 71 5.05 -8.99 11.95
N ILE A 72 5.80 -9.29 10.88
CA ILE A 72 6.00 -10.66 10.37
C ILE A 72 6.46 -11.62 11.47
N GLU A 73 7.38 -11.18 12.34
CA GLU A 73 7.92 -11.98 13.42
C GLU A 73 6.83 -12.41 14.43
N CYS A 74 5.99 -11.48 14.88
CA CYS A 74 4.91 -11.77 15.83
C CYS A 74 3.81 -12.62 15.21
N PHE A 75 3.50 -12.38 13.93
CA PHE A 75 2.58 -13.23 13.19
C PHE A 75 3.10 -14.66 13.07
N SER A 76 4.40 -14.85 12.79
CA SER A 76 5.00 -16.18 12.61
C SER A 76 4.96 -17.08 13.85
N VAL A 77 4.95 -16.49 15.04
CA VAL A 77 4.84 -17.21 16.32
C VAL A 77 3.39 -17.35 16.81
N GLY A 78 2.41 -16.86 16.05
CA GLY A 78 0.99 -16.92 16.42
C GLY A 78 0.64 -16.02 17.61
N ALA A 79 1.22 -14.82 17.70
CA ALA A 79 0.94 -13.89 18.79
C ALA A 79 -0.56 -13.52 18.87
N GLU A 80 -1.15 -13.65 20.06
CA GLU A 80 -2.55 -13.31 20.34
C GLU A 80 -2.66 -12.19 21.38
N VAL A 81 -3.58 -11.25 21.16
CA VAL A 81 -3.93 -10.20 22.11
C VAL A 81 -5.44 -10.05 22.07
N THR A 82 -6.16 -10.42 23.14
CA THR A 82 -7.63 -10.36 23.18
C THR A 82 -8.15 -8.99 22.73
N PRO A 83 -9.03 -8.89 21.71
CA PRO A 83 -9.83 -9.97 21.11
C PRO A 83 -9.22 -10.68 19.88
N HIS A 84 -8.01 -10.31 19.46
CA HIS A 84 -7.33 -10.94 18.33
C HIS A 84 -6.94 -12.40 18.61
N LYS A 85 -7.15 -13.24 17.60
CA LYS A 85 -6.74 -14.65 17.56
C LYS A 85 -5.85 -14.91 16.35
N SER A 86 -4.88 -15.80 16.53
CA SER A 86 -3.87 -16.16 15.53
C SER A 86 -4.48 -16.82 14.27
N ASN A 87 -5.68 -17.37 14.39
CA ASN A 87 -6.42 -18.01 13.31
C ASN A 87 -7.38 -17.08 12.56
N HIS A 88 -7.43 -15.78 12.90
CA HIS A 88 -8.25 -14.84 12.16
C HIS A 88 -7.73 -14.68 10.72
N PRO A 89 -8.63 -14.50 9.73
CA PRO A 89 -8.22 -14.11 8.39
C PRO A 89 -7.44 -12.79 8.44
N TYR A 90 -6.46 -12.65 7.55
CA TYR A 90 -5.54 -11.52 7.53
C TYR A 90 -5.27 -11.07 6.10
N MET A 91 -4.73 -9.86 5.98
CA MET A 91 -4.30 -9.24 4.74
C MET A 91 -2.83 -8.85 4.88
N ILE A 92 -2.04 -9.10 3.84
CA ILE A 92 -0.65 -8.65 3.77
C ILE A 92 -0.65 -7.24 3.19
N MET A 93 -0.06 -6.30 3.91
CA MET A 93 0.11 -4.93 3.46
C MET A 93 1.59 -4.70 3.16
N ASP A 94 1.92 -4.59 1.87
CA ASP A 94 3.29 -4.34 1.42
C ASP A 94 3.72 -2.89 1.63
N ASN A 95 5.04 -2.67 1.64
CA ASN A 95 5.66 -1.35 1.77
C ASN A 95 5.94 -0.66 0.42
N LEU A 96 5.47 -1.25 -0.70
CA LEU A 96 5.61 -0.71 -2.05
C LEU A 96 7.07 -0.43 -2.49
N SER A 97 8.05 -1.10 -1.86
CA SER A 97 9.48 -0.96 -2.17
C SER A 97 9.90 -1.77 -3.41
N PHE A 98 9.26 -1.49 -4.55
CA PHE A 98 9.62 -2.04 -5.85
C PHE A 98 9.54 -0.94 -6.91
N PRO A 99 10.39 -0.95 -7.96
CA PRO A 99 10.31 0.10 -8.95
C PRO A 99 9.04 -0.03 -9.82
N LEU A 100 8.41 1.10 -10.12
CA LEU A 100 7.10 1.11 -10.80
C LEU A 100 7.23 1.56 -12.26
N ILE A 101 7.67 2.81 -12.45
CA ILE A 101 7.75 3.43 -13.78
C ILE A 101 9.18 3.35 -14.29
N THR A 102 10.14 3.75 -13.45
CA THR A 102 11.57 3.72 -13.74
C THR A 102 12.29 2.86 -12.72
N PRO A 103 13.43 2.24 -13.08
CA PRO A 103 14.14 1.32 -12.19
C PRO A 103 14.76 2.02 -10.97
N ASP A 104 14.95 3.34 -11.03
CA ASP A 104 15.53 4.16 -9.97
C ASP A 104 14.49 4.77 -9.02
N TRP A 105 13.18 4.57 -9.28
CA TRP A 105 12.08 5.04 -8.43
C TRP A 105 11.15 3.93 -8.00
N ASN A 106 11.05 3.74 -6.68
CA ASN A 106 10.10 2.81 -6.09
C ASN A 106 8.67 3.34 -6.11
N ALA A 107 7.68 2.44 -6.08
CA ALA A 107 6.27 2.79 -6.08
C ALA A 107 5.85 3.65 -4.87
N ASP A 108 6.48 3.47 -3.70
CA ASP A 108 6.29 4.35 -2.55
C ASP A 108 6.86 5.74 -2.80
N GLU A 109 8.04 5.85 -3.41
CA GLU A 109 8.66 7.14 -3.77
C GLU A 109 7.82 7.92 -4.79
N GLU A 110 7.26 7.24 -5.80
CA GLU A 110 6.33 7.85 -6.77
C GLU A 110 5.08 8.42 -6.08
N MET A 111 4.52 7.67 -5.12
CA MET A 111 3.36 8.11 -4.34
C MET A 111 3.71 9.33 -3.47
N LEU A 112 4.85 9.29 -2.77
CA LEU A 112 5.33 10.38 -1.92
C LEU A 112 5.62 11.64 -2.73
N LEU A 113 6.20 11.53 -3.93
CA LEU A 113 6.46 12.67 -4.80
C LEU A 113 5.16 13.40 -5.15
N LEU A 114 4.15 12.66 -5.59
CA LEU A 114 2.87 13.24 -5.99
C LEU A 114 2.08 13.82 -4.82
N GLU A 115 2.10 13.15 -3.67
CA GLU A 115 1.50 13.67 -2.43
C GLU A 115 2.23 14.92 -1.95
N GLY A 116 3.56 14.92 -1.96
CA GLY A 116 4.36 16.10 -1.61
C GLY A 116 4.03 17.30 -2.50
N ILE A 117 3.88 17.10 -3.81
CA ILE A 117 3.48 18.18 -4.74
C ILE A 117 2.04 18.65 -4.45
N GLU A 118 1.12 17.74 -4.10
CA GLU A 118 -0.25 18.09 -3.69
C GLU A 118 -0.26 18.91 -2.39
N MET A 119 0.57 18.52 -1.41
CA MET A 119 0.63 19.13 -0.08
C MET A 119 1.36 20.49 -0.05
N TYR A 120 2.56 20.54 -0.63
CA TYR A 120 3.44 21.73 -0.56
C TYR A 120 3.34 22.63 -1.79
N GLY A 121 2.66 22.17 -2.83
CA GLY A 121 2.44 22.91 -4.07
C GLY A 121 3.56 22.74 -5.10
N PHE A 122 3.16 22.81 -6.37
CA PHE A 122 4.07 22.69 -7.50
C PHE A 122 5.09 23.84 -7.52
N GLY A 123 6.38 23.49 -7.63
CA GLY A 123 7.49 24.45 -7.64
C GLY A 123 8.26 24.53 -6.31
N ASN A 124 7.65 24.12 -5.20
CA ASN A 124 8.30 24.08 -3.89
C ASN A 124 9.12 22.79 -3.68
N TRP A 125 10.07 22.54 -4.58
CA TRP A 125 10.80 21.28 -4.66
C TRP A 125 11.75 20.99 -3.49
N ASN A 126 12.04 21.98 -2.65
CA ASN A 126 12.81 21.74 -1.42
C ASN A 126 11.96 20.92 -0.45
N GLU A 127 10.77 21.41 -0.10
CA GLU A 127 9.83 20.73 0.80
C GLU A 127 9.38 19.37 0.24
N VAL A 128 9.15 19.29 -1.07
CA VAL A 128 8.79 18.03 -1.74
C VAL A 128 9.90 16.98 -1.59
N ALA A 129 11.17 17.38 -1.76
CA ALA A 129 12.29 16.45 -1.61
C ALA A 129 12.47 16.02 -0.15
N GLU A 130 12.29 16.94 0.80
CA GLU A 130 12.29 16.61 2.23
C GLU A 130 11.16 15.64 2.59
N TYR A 131 9.98 15.80 1.99
CA TYR A 131 8.85 14.89 2.17
C TYR A 131 9.10 13.49 1.62
N VAL A 132 9.69 13.39 0.42
CA VAL A 132 10.10 12.11 -0.16
C VAL A 132 11.19 11.45 0.68
N GLY A 133 12.14 12.23 1.20
CA GLY A 133 13.18 11.80 2.15
C GLY A 133 14.32 10.98 1.55
N THR A 134 14.11 10.31 0.41
CA THR A 134 15.11 9.46 -0.26
C THR A 134 15.73 10.08 -1.52
N LYS A 135 15.16 11.17 -2.03
CA LYS A 135 15.57 11.82 -3.29
C LYS A 135 15.92 13.27 -3.06
N SER A 136 16.87 13.78 -3.84
CA SER A 136 17.20 15.20 -3.84
C SER A 136 16.18 16.02 -4.63
N LYS A 137 16.15 17.32 -4.38
CA LYS A 137 15.34 18.27 -5.15
C LYS A 137 15.53 18.16 -6.66
N SER A 138 16.77 18.06 -7.13
CA SER A 138 17.03 17.95 -8.57
C SER A 138 16.46 16.65 -9.13
N GLN A 139 16.63 15.54 -8.42
CA GLN A 139 16.06 14.25 -8.81
C GLN A 139 14.53 14.31 -8.90
N CYS A 140 13.86 14.91 -7.91
CA CYS A 140 12.40 15.08 -7.93
C CYS A 140 11.91 15.92 -9.13
N ILE A 141 12.62 17.02 -9.43
CA ILE A 141 12.29 17.90 -10.56
C ILE A 141 12.45 17.16 -11.88
N ASP A 142 13.62 16.54 -12.08
CA ASP A 142 13.98 15.90 -13.34
C ASP A 142 13.05 14.72 -13.62
N HIS A 143 12.78 13.90 -12.60
CA HIS A 143 11.85 12.77 -12.69
C HIS A 143 10.43 13.22 -13.00
N TYR A 144 9.89 14.19 -12.25
CA TYR A 144 8.53 14.67 -12.49
C TYR A 144 8.37 15.24 -13.90
N ASN A 145 9.37 15.98 -14.38
CA ASN A 145 9.33 16.54 -15.71
C ASN A 145 9.41 15.46 -16.80
N ALA A 146 10.30 14.49 -16.66
CA ALA A 146 10.48 13.42 -17.63
C ALA A 146 9.24 12.50 -17.70
N ILE A 147 8.72 12.09 -16.54
CA ILE A 147 7.69 11.04 -16.45
C ILE A 147 6.27 11.57 -16.52
N TYR A 148 6.00 12.75 -15.96
CA TYR A 148 4.62 13.29 -15.89
C TYR A 148 4.41 14.45 -16.86
N MET A 149 5.30 15.45 -16.88
CA MET A 149 5.10 16.64 -17.72
C MET A 149 5.34 16.36 -19.21
N ASN A 150 6.38 15.60 -19.52
CA ASN A 150 6.77 15.26 -20.89
C ASN A 150 6.24 13.90 -21.34
N SER A 151 5.29 13.33 -20.59
CA SER A 151 4.66 12.05 -20.94
C SER A 151 3.93 12.15 -22.29
N PRO A 152 4.08 11.14 -23.17
CA PRO A 152 3.28 11.03 -24.38
C PRO A 152 1.76 11.02 -24.13
N CYS A 153 1.34 10.53 -22.96
CA CYS A 153 -0.06 10.41 -22.56
C CYS A 153 -0.45 11.39 -21.43
N PHE A 154 0.16 12.58 -21.42
CA PHE A 154 -0.20 13.68 -20.51
C PHE A 154 -1.73 13.82 -20.38
N PRO A 155 -2.31 13.87 -19.16
CA PRO A 155 -1.67 14.16 -17.87
C PRO A 155 -1.12 12.95 -17.10
N LEU A 156 -1.19 11.74 -17.65
CA LEU A 156 -0.76 10.52 -16.98
C LEU A 156 0.65 10.12 -17.41
N PRO A 157 1.42 9.39 -16.57
CA PRO A 157 2.65 8.77 -17.02
C PRO A 157 2.34 7.61 -17.99
N ASP A 158 3.29 7.31 -18.86
CA ASP A 158 3.19 6.12 -19.72
C ASP A 158 3.43 4.85 -18.87
N LEU A 159 2.38 4.05 -18.74
CA LEU A 159 2.39 2.77 -18.02
C LEU A 159 2.34 1.57 -18.96
N SER A 160 2.57 1.78 -20.26
CA SER A 160 2.62 0.68 -21.25
C SER A 160 3.75 -0.31 -20.96
N HIS A 161 4.84 0.18 -20.38
CA HIS A 161 5.99 -0.60 -19.96
C HIS A 161 6.24 -0.37 -18.48
N VAL A 162 5.87 -1.35 -17.65
CA VAL A 162 6.19 -1.33 -16.21
C VAL A 162 7.51 -2.06 -16.09
N MET A 163 8.52 -1.42 -15.49
CA MET A 163 9.88 -1.98 -15.42
C MET A 163 10.53 -2.24 -16.78
N GLY A 164 10.17 -1.48 -17.81
CA GLY A 164 10.64 -1.71 -19.18
C GLY A 164 10.07 -2.96 -19.84
N LYS A 165 9.08 -3.62 -19.21
CA LYS A 165 8.43 -4.82 -19.72
C LYS A 165 6.98 -4.55 -20.06
N ASN A 166 6.55 -5.05 -21.21
CA ASN A 166 5.15 -4.98 -21.61
C ASN A 166 4.31 -6.02 -20.84
N LYS A 167 2.99 -5.90 -20.97
CA LYS A 167 2.04 -6.81 -20.31
C LYS A 167 2.31 -8.27 -20.66
N GLU A 168 2.67 -8.56 -21.90
CA GLU A 168 2.93 -9.91 -22.40
C GLU A 168 4.15 -10.53 -21.71
N GLU A 169 5.26 -9.80 -21.63
CA GLU A 169 6.50 -10.21 -20.95
C GLU A 169 6.30 -10.44 -19.46
N LEU A 170 5.50 -9.58 -18.80
CA LEU A 170 5.13 -9.78 -17.39
C LEU A 170 4.33 -11.08 -17.19
N LEU A 171 3.39 -11.38 -18.09
CA LEU A 171 2.59 -12.61 -18.05
C LEU A 171 3.42 -13.86 -18.33
N GLU A 172 4.43 -13.75 -19.18
CA GLU A 172 5.36 -14.86 -19.46
C GLU A 172 6.24 -15.17 -18.25
N MET A 173 6.77 -14.15 -17.56
CA MET A 173 7.53 -14.36 -16.33
C MET A 173 6.72 -14.99 -15.21
N ALA A 174 5.44 -14.63 -15.07
CA ALA A 174 4.56 -15.21 -14.06
C ALA A 174 4.31 -16.71 -14.24
N LYS A 175 4.53 -17.25 -15.45
CA LYS A 175 4.33 -18.68 -15.77
C LYS A 175 5.56 -19.54 -15.42
N GLY A 176 6.67 -18.96 -14.98
CA GLY A 176 7.94 -19.65 -14.77
C GLY A 176 8.33 -19.86 -13.31
N HIS A 177 7.65 -20.73 -12.56
CA HIS A 177 8.24 -21.37 -11.37
C HIS A 177 7.54 -22.68 -10.95
N GLU A 178 7.61 -23.70 -11.79
CA GLU A 178 7.39 -25.11 -11.38
C GLU A 178 8.70 -25.64 -10.77
N VAL A 179 9.01 -25.29 -9.52
CA VAL A 179 10.04 -26.01 -8.77
C VAL A 179 9.46 -27.35 -8.36
N LYS A 180 9.93 -28.43 -9.01
CA LYS A 180 9.75 -29.81 -8.53
C LYS A 180 10.29 -29.90 -7.10
N LYS A 181 9.43 -29.77 -6.10
CA LYS A 181 9.74 -30.14 -4.72
C LYS A 181 9.43 -31.62 -4.55
N GLU A 182 10.38 -32.47 -4.93
CA GLU A 182 10.50 -33.77 -4.29
C GLU A 182 10.86 -33.52 -2.81
N CYS A 183 9.93 -33.85 -1.92
CA CYS A 183 10.13 -33.76 -0.48
C CYS A 183 10.70 -35.11 0.02
N PRO A 184 11.87 -35.17 0.69
CA PRO A 184 12.37 -36.40 1.26
C PRO A 184 11.51 -36.85 2.43
N ALA A 185 10.99 -38.08 2.36
CA ALA A 185 10.25 -38.72 3.44
C ALA A 185 11.20 -39.08 4.60
N THR A 186 10.99 -38.50 5.79
CA THR A 186 10.92 -39.20 7.10
C THR A 186 10.91 -38.23 8.28
N ALA A 187 9.76 -38.05 8.91
CA ALA A 187 9.59 -37.97 10.37
C ALA A 187 8.09 -37.99 10.69
N LYS A 188 7.67 -39.06 11.36
CA LYS A 188 6.28 -39.47 11.60
C LYS A 188 5.85 -38.96 12.98
N LEU A 189 4.89 -38.03 13.06
CA LEU A 189 4.08 -37.83 14.26
C LEU A 189 2.60 -37.69 13.86
N THR A 190 1.82 -38.60 14.42
CA THR A 190 0.47 -39.02 14.06
C THR A 190 -0.62 -38.01 14.44
N LEU A 191 -1.50 -37.68 13.50
CA LEU A 191 -2.85 -37.17 13.76
C LEU A 191 -3.87 -38.19 13.25
N LYS A 192 -4.91 -38.44 14.05
CA LYS A 192 -5.96 -39.43 13.83
C LYS A 192 -6.88 -39.04 12.66
N GLU A 193 -7.20 -40.02 11.82
CA GLU A 193 -8.25 -40.01 10.76
C GLU A 193 -9.66 -39.96 11.43
N GLU A 194 -10.80 -39.59 10.82
CA GLU A 194 -11.49 -39.74 9.50
C GLU A 194 -12.71 -38.73 9.55
N PRO A 195 -13.70 -38.58 8.60
CA PRO A 195 -13.99 -39.25 7.31
C PRO A 195 -14.30 -38.24 6.13
N PRO A 196 -14.71 -38.68 4.91
CA PRO A 196 -14.40 -38.01 3.65
C PRO A 196 -15.46 -37.03 3.11
N LEU A 197 -14.95 -36.13 2.25
CA LEU A 197 -15.66 -35.17 1.39
C LEU A 197 -16.50 -35.87 0.29
N SER A 198 -17.73 -35.41 0.10
CA SER A 198 -18.52 -35.64 -1.12
C SER A 198 -18.94 -34.33 -1.79
N GLU A 199 -18.53 -34.21 -3.05
CA GLU A 199 -19.16 -33.58 -4.21
C GLU A 199 -19.77 -32.15 -4.14
N GLY A 200 -19.10 -31.25 -4.90
CA GLY A 200 -19.76 -30.48 -5.96
C GLY A 200 -20.31 -29.09 -5.60
N ILE A 201 -19.49 -28.05 -5.74
CA ILE A 201 -19.99 -26.66 -5.80
C ILE A 201 -19.54 -26.01 -7.12
N LYS A 202 -20.55 -25.67 -7.93
CA LYS A 202 -20.46 -25.00 -9.23
C LYS A 202 -20.11 -23.52 -9.00
N TYR A 203 -19.08 -23.01 -9.68
CA TYR A 203 -18.83 -21.57 -9.81
C TYR A 203 -19.77 -21.01 -10.88
N THR A 204 -20.68 -20.11 -10.50
CA THR A 204 -21.40 -19.28 -11.47
C THR A 204 -20.88 -17.85 -11.42
N SER A 205 -20.26 -17.43 -12.52
CA SER A 205 -19.96 -16.04 -12.84
C SER A 205 -21.26 -15.25 -13.04
N ALA A 206 -21.45 -14.18 -12.28
CA ALA A 206 -22.50 -13.20 -12.56
C ALA A 206 -21.85 -11.89 -13.02
N ILE A 207 -21.97 -11.69 -14.33
CA ILE A 207 -21.79 -10.49 -15.12
C ILE A 207 -22.82 -9.44 -14.69
N TYR A 208 -22.39 -8.20 -14.49
CA TYR A 208 -23.26 -7.03 -14.27
C TYR A 208 -23.80 -6.56 -15.63
N THR A 209 -25.13 -6.47 -15.76
CA THR A 209 -25.79 -5.63 -16.77
C THR A 209 -26.82 -4.75 -16.07
N ASP A 210 -26.82 -3.49 -16.50
CA ASP A 210 -27.49 -2.30 -15.98
C ASP A 210 -28.98 -2.43 -15.63
N TYR A 211 -29.41 -1.66 -14.63
CA TYR A 211 -30.44 -0.60 -14.73
C TYR A 211 -30.29 0.39 -13.57
#